data_AF-A0A6A8LHW8-F1
#
_entry.id   AF-A0A6A8LHW8-F1
#
_cell.length_a   1.000
_cell.length_b   1.000
_cell.length_c   1.000
_cell.angle_alpha   90.00
_cell.angle_beta   90.00
_cell.angle_gamma   90.00
#
_symmetry.space_group_name_H-M   'P 1'
#
loop_
_entity.id
_entity.type
_entity.pdbx_description
1 polymer ?
#
loop_
_entity_poly.entity_id
_entity_poly.type
_entity_poly.pdbx_seq_one_letter_code
_entity_poly.pdbx_strand_id
1 'polypeptide(L)'
;MSFLIQFFIGGTVMVAAAYLSKSKYLFLSGVITLLPIMTLLNIHLQLKNMSPDDFRAAQKNGIFGAFGAVIFISSIFILTNWIKGGHAVIGAFLIYICYMIGCKCLL
;
A
#
# COMPACT_ATOMS: atom_id res chain seq x y z
N MET A 1 -18.29 -1.50 -1.28
CA MET A 1 -18.24 -0.01 -1.24
C MET A 1 -17.26 0.55 -0.20
N SER A 2 -17.10 -0.04 0.99
CA SER A 2 -16.16 0.46 2.03
C SER A 2 -14.69 0.56 1.58
N PHE A 3 -14.19 -0.43 0.83
CA PHE A 3 -12.78 -0.47 0.38
C PHE A 3 -12.38 0.70 -0.52
N LEU A 4 -13.25 1.10 -1.46
CA LEU A 4 -13.00 2.23 -2.37
C LEU A 4 -12.91 3.55 -1.59
N ILE A 5 -13.81 3.74 -0.63
CA ILE A 5 -13.83 4.92 0.24
C ILE A 5 -12.57 4.96 1.13
N GLN A 6 -12.19 3.83 1.72
CA GLN A 6 -10.98 3.71 2.54
C GLN A 6 -9.71 3.97 1.72
N PHE A 7 -9.66 3.54 0.45
CA PHE A 7 -8.55 3.84 -0.45
C PHE A 7 -8.41 5.34 -0.73
N PHE A 8 -9.52 6.02 -1.06
CA PHE A 8 -9.50 7.46 -1.30
C PHE A 8 -9.14 8.25 -0.03
N ILE A 9 -9.71 7.89 1.13
CA ILE A 9 -9.39 8.54 2.41
C ILE A 9 -7.92 8.31 2.76
N GLY A 10 -7.45 7.08 2.76
CA GLY A 10 -6.06 6.74 3.09
C GLY A 10 -5.06 7.40 2.14
N GLY A 11 -5.33 7.37 0.83
CA GLY A 11 -4.50 8.04 -0.17
C GLY A 11 -4.45 9.56 0.02
N THR A 12 -5.61 10.19 0.26
CA THR A 12 -5.69 11.64 0.49
C THR A 12 -4.96 12.05 1.77
N VAL A 13 -5.09 11.27 2.85
CA VAL A 13 -4.36 11.50 4.12
C VAL A 13 -2.85 11.38 3.92
N MET A 14 -2.38 10.39 3.15
CA MET A 14 -0.97 10.23 2.83
C MET A 14 -0.42 11.39 1.99
N VAL A 15 -1.16 11.83 0.97
CA VAL A 15 -0.77 12.98 0.14
C VAL A 15 -0.74 14.28 0.96
N ALA A 16 -1.76 14.50 1.79
CA ALA A 16 -1.81 15.66 2.68
C ALA A 16 -0.65 15.65 3.69
N ALA A 17 -0.35 14.49 4.30
CA ALA A 17 0.79 14.33 5.20
C ALA A 17 2.12 14.60 4.50
N ALA A 18 2.33 14.08 3.29
CA ALA A 18 3.54 14.32 2.51
C ALA A 18 3.71 15.81 2.17
N TYR A 19 2.63 16.47 1.73
CA TYR A 19 2.62 17.90 1.41
C TYR A 19 2.89 18.77 2.64
N LEU A 20 2.23 18.46 3.77
CA LEU A 20 2.37 19.19 5.03
C LEU A 20 3.71 18.94 5.73
N SER A 21 4.40 17.81 5.46
CA SER A 21 5.73 17.54 6.02
C SER A 21 6.81 18.52 5.55
N LYS A 22 6.61 19.18 4.40
CA LYS A 22 7.51 20.22 3.88
C LYS A 22 7.33 21.58 4.58
N SER A 23 6.30 21.72 5.40
CA SER A 23 5.99 22.97 6.10
C SER A 23 6.89 23.17 7.32
N LYS A 24 7.22 24.41 7.67
CA LYS A 24 8.05 24.75 8.84
C LYS A 24 7.33 24.56 10.19
N TYR A 25 6.10 24.05 10.21
CA TYR A 25 5.34 23.80 11.44
C TYR A 25 5.80 22.50 12.12
N LEU A 26 6.71 22.63 13.08
CA LEU A 26 7.25 21.52 13.90
C LEU A 26 6.14 20.68 14.57
N PHE A 27 5.03 21.31 14.99
CA PHE A 27 3.88 20.61 15.57
C PHE A 27 3.23 19.63 14.57
N LEU A 28 3.03 20.08 13.33
CA LEU A 28 2.38 19.30 12.29
C LEU A 28 3.27 18.15 11.81
N SER A 29 4.58 18.37 11.76
CA SER A 29 5.58 17.31 11.56
C SER A 29 5.47 16.23 12.64
N GLY A 30 5.34 16.62 13.91
CA GLY A 30 5.10 15.70 15.03
C GLY A 30 3.84 14.84 14.86
N VAL A 31 2.73 15.44 14.43
CA VAL A 31 1.47 14.72 14.15
C VAL A 31 1.65 13.74 12.98
N ILE A 32 2.35 14.13 11.92
CA ILE A 32 2.62 13.26 10.77
C ILE A 32 3.49 12.07 11.18
N THR A 33 4.49 12.26 12.02
CA THR A 33 5.34 11.17 12.53
C THR A 33 4.59 10.21 13.46
N LEU A 34 3.49 10.63 14.09
CA LEU A 34 2.67 9.73 14.91
C LEU A 34 1.87 8.73 14.07
N LEU A 35 1.52 9.02 12.82
CA LEU A 35 0.81 8.08 11.94
C LEU A 35 1.53 6.74 11.74
N PRO A 36 2.83 6.71 11.35
CA PRO A 36 3.55 5.45 11.25
C PRO A 36 3.76 4.77 12.61
N ILE A 37 3.94 5.53 13.70
CA ILE A 37 4.04 4.96 15.07
C ILE A 37 2.74 4.25 15.47
N MET A 38 1.59 4.90 15.26
CA MET A 38 0.28 4.28 15.52
C MET A 38 0.05 3.04 14.66
N THR A 39 0.55 3.04 13.42
CA THR A 39 0.48 1.87 12.53
C THR A 39 1.30 0.71 13.09
N LEU A 40 2.53 0.95 13.57
CA LEU A 40 3.36 -0.08 14.19
C LEU A 40 2.74 -0.62 15.50
N LEU A 41 2.19 0.25 16.34
CA LEU A 41 1.50 -0.15 17.56
C LEU A 41 0.26 -1.00 17.26
N ASN A 42 -0.51 -0.64 16.24
CA ASN A 42 -1.67 -1.40 15.81
C ASN A 42 -1.27 -2.78 15.27
N ILE A 43 -0.21 -2.87 14.45
CA ILE A 43 0.34 -4.16 13.99
C ILE A 43 0.77 -5.02 15.17
N HIS A 44 1.48 -4.44 16.15
CA HIS A 44 1.90 -5.17 17.35
C HIS A 44 0.71 -5.75 18.13
N LEU A 45 -0.33 -4.95 18.35
CA LEU A 45 -1.55 -5.40 19.03
C LEU A 45 -2.32 -6.46 18.22
N GLN A 46 -2.40 -6.31 16.91
CA GLN A 46 -3.00 -7.31 16.02
C GLN A 46 -2.25 -8.63 16.10
N LEU A 47 -0.92 -8.60 16.02
CA LEU A 47 -0.08 -9.80 16.11
C LEU A 47 -0.19 -10.49 17.47
N LYS A 48 -0.31 -9.73 18.57
CA LYS A 48 -0.46 -10.28 19.92
C LYS A 48 -1.80 -11.02 20.11
N ASN A 49 -2.85 -10.56 19.44
CA ASN A 49 -4.21 -11.09 19.60
C ASN A 49 -4.60 -12.10 18.50
N MET A 50 -3.70 -12.39 17.57
CA MET A 50 -3.95 -13.25 16.41
C MET A 50 -3.62 -14.72 16.71
N SER A 51 -4.41 -15.66 16.16
CA SER A 51 -4.12 -17.08 16.27
C SER A 51 -2.91 -17.47 15.40
N PRO A 52 -2.22 -18.60 15.67
CA PRO A 52 -1.11 -19.06 14.83
C PRO A 52 -1.51 -19.31 13.37
N ASP A 53 -2.73 -19.78 13.12
CA ASP A 53 -3.23 -20.05 11.76
C ASP A 53 -3.51 -18.75 10.99
N ASP A 54 -4.14 -17.78 11.66
CA ASP A 54 -4.36 -16.44 11.11
C ASP A 54 -3.04 -15.72 10.83
N PHE A 55 -2.04 -15.90 11.70
CA PHE A 55 -0.70 -15.32 11.51
C PHE A 55 -0.02 -15.88 10.26
N ARG A 56 -0.09 -17.19 10.02
CA ARG A 56 0.46 -17.81 8.81
C ARG A 56 -0.24 -17.33 7.55
N ALA A 57 -1.57 -17.19 7.59
CA ALA A 57 -2.35 -16.65 6.49
C ALA A 57 -1.99 -15.16 6.22
N ALA A 58 -1.90 -14.35 7.27
CA ALA A 58 -1.49 -12.95 7.19
C ALA A 58 -0.05 -12.81 6.64
N GLN A 59 0.87 -13.67 7.07
CA GLN A 59 2.25 -13.70 6.58
C GLN A 59 2.31 -14.07 5.09
N LYS A 60 1.61 -15.14 4.68
CA LYS A 60 1.50 -15.56 3.26
C LYS A 60 0.96 -14.40 2.42
N ASN A 61 -0.16 -13.81 2.83
CA ASN A 61 -0.77 -12.65 2.17
C ASN A 61 0.16 -11.43 2.12
N GLY A 62 0.90 -11.16 3.20
CA GLY A 62 1.87 -10.08 3.26
C GLY A 62 3.01 -10.26 2.26
N ILE A 63 3.53 -11.49 2.11
CA ILE A 63 4.58 -11.81 1.13
C ILE A 63 4.05 -11.60 -0.30
N PHE A 64 2.89 -12.15 -0.64
CA PHE A 64 2.29 -11.95 -1.97
C PHE A 64 1.96 -10.47 -2.26
N GLY A 65 1.52 -9.73 -1.25
CA GLY A 65 1.29 -8.29 -1.36
C GLY A 65 2.58 -7.51 -1.63
N ALA A 66 3.68 -7.83 -0.94
CA ALA A 66 4.98 -7.21 -1.15
C ALA A 66 5.52 -7.47 -2.57
N PHE A 67 5.45 -8.72 -3.05
CA PHE A 67 5.78 -9.05 -4.44
C PHE A 67 4.89 -8.30 -5.44
N GLY A 68 3.59 -8.20 -5.15
CA GLY A 68 2.65 -7.43 -5.97
C GLY A 68 3.04 -5.96 -6.10
N ALA A 69 3.47 -5.32 -5.00
CA ALA A 69 3.94 -3.94 -5.01
C ALA A 69 5.18 -3.76 -5.88
N VAL A 70 6.16 -4.67 -5.77
CA VAL A 70 7.38 -4.64 -6.61
C VAL A 70 7.03 -4.81 -8.09
N ILE A 71 6.14 -5.75 -8.42
CA ILE A 71 5.68 -5.99 -9.80
C ILE A 71 4.98 -4.74 -10.34
N PHE A 72 4.11 -4.11 -9.55
CA PHE A 72 3.39 -2.91 -9.97
C PHE A 72 4.35 -1.74 -10.26
N ILE A 73 5.26 -1.43 -9.34
CA ILE A 73 6.22 -0.34 -9.50
C ILE A 73 7.15 -0.61 -10.69
N SER A 74 7.66 -1.84 -10.82
CA SER A 74 8.53 -2.24 -11.92
C SER A 74 7.80 -2.15 -13.26
N SER A 75 6.53 -2.55 -13.30
CA SER A 75 5.68 -2.47 -14.50
C SER A 75 5.46 -1.01 -14.92
N ILE A 76 5.18 -0.10 -13.97
CA ILE A 76 5.06 1.33 -14.27
C ILE A 76 6.39 1.85 -14.86
N PHE A 77 7.52 1.54 -14.22
CA PHE A 77 8.82 2.01 -14.67
C PHE A 77 9.14 1.54 -16.10
N ILE A 78 8.93 0.25 -16.39
CA ILE A 78 9.18 -0.31 -17.71
C ILE A 78 8.20 0.28 -18.74
N LEU A 79 6.90 0.30 -18.48
CA LEU A 79 5.91 0.83 -19.45
C LEU A 79 6.09 2.33 -19.70
N THR A 80 6.53 3.11 -18.71
CA THR A 80 6.76 4.56 -18.87
C THR A 80 7.91 4.85 -19.81
N ASN A 81 8.87 3.92 -19.99
CA ASN A 81 9.91 4.05 -21.01
C ASN A 81 9.40 3.87 -22.45
N TRP A 82 8.23 3.24 -22.63
CA TRP A 82 7.71 2.87 -23.95
C TRP A 82 6.47 3.70 -24.34
N ILE A 83 5.70 4.18 -23.36
CA ILE A 83 4.41 4.85 -23.57
C ILE A 83 4.30 6.07 -22.63
N LYS A 84 3.52 7.09 -23.03
CA LYS A 84 3.16 8.24 -22.18
C LYS A 84 2.69 7.78 -20.79
N GLY A 85 3.21 8.43 -19.74
CA GLY A 85 3.05 8.01 -18.34
C GLY A 85 1.62 7.68 -17.89
N GLY A 86 0.61 8.43 -18.34
CA GLY A 86 -0.79 8.13 -18.00
C GLY A 86 -1.28 6.76 -18.50
N HIS A 87 -0.89 6.38 -19.73
CA HIS A 87 -1.25 5.07 -20.28
C HIS A 87 -0.39 3.95 -19.67
N ALA A 88 0.86 4.26 -19.32
CA ALA A 88 1.74 3.33 -18.62
C ALA A 88 1.18 2.92 -17.25
N VAL A 89 0.61 3.86 -16.49
CA VAL A 89 -0.03 3.58 -15.20
C VAL A 89 -1.26 2.68 -15.36
N ILE A 90 -2.12 2.94 -16.36
CA ILE A 90 -3.30 2.11 -16.63
C ILE A 90 -2.88 0.68 -17.03
N GLY A 91 -1.86 0.55 -17.89
CA GLY A 91 -1.32 -0.75 -18.30
C GLY A 91 -0.72 -1.54 -17.13
N ALA A 92 0.08 -0.88 -16.29
CA ALA A 92 0.63 -1.49 -15.08
C ALA A 92 -0.46 -1.91 -14.08
N PHE A 93 -1.56 -1.15 -14.00
CA PHE A 93 -2.70 -1.48 -13.16
C PHE A 93 -3.40 -2.76 -13.64
N LEU A 94 -3.55 -2.96 -14.95
CA LEU A 94 -4.08 -4.21 -15.51
C LEU A 94 -3.17 -5.41 -15.20
N ILE A 95 -1.85 -5.25 -15.36
CA ILE A 95 -0.87 -6.30 -15.00
C ILE A 95 -0.99 -6.67 -13.53
N TYR A 96 -1.11 -5.67 -12.65
CA TYR A 96 -1.30 -5.89 -11.21
C TYR A 96 -2.62 -6.61 -10.90
N ILE A 97 -3.72 -6.28 -11.58
CA ILE A 97 -4.98 -7.02 -11.43
C ILE A 97 -4.80 -8.49 -11.82
N CYS A 98 -4.16 -8.77 -12.96
CA CYS A 98 -3.88 -10.14 -13.39
C CYS A 98 -3.05 -10.91 -12.35
N TYR A 99 -2.03 -10.26 -11.78
CA TYR A 99 -1.23 -10.82 -10.69
C TYR A 99 -2.08 -11.15 -9.45
N MET A 100 -2.94 -10.22 -9.03
CA MET A 100 -3.79 -10.41 -7.84
C MET A 100 -4.81 -11.55 -8.05
N ILE A 101 -5.37 -11.68 -9.25
CA ILE A 101 -6.25 -12.80 -9.61
C ILE A 101 -5.46 -14.12 -9.57
N GLY A 102 -4.27 -14.15 -10.17
CA GLY A 102 -3.39 -15.33 -10.15
C GLY A 102 -3.01 -15.76 -8.73
N CYS A 103 -2.68 -14.80 -7.86
CA CYS A 103 -2.39 -15.08 -6.46
C CYS A 103 -3.60 -15.66 -5.74
N LYS A 104 -4.81 -15.17 -5.99
CA LYS A 104 -6.03 -15.71 -5.37
C LYS A 104 -6.31 -17.17 -5.75
N CYS A 105 -5.88 -17.63 -6.93
CA CYS A 105 -5.99 -19.04 -7.33
C CYS A 105 -4.92 -19.94 -6.68
N LEU A 106 -3.78 -19.37 -6.29
CA LEU A 106 -2.65 -20.08 -5.65
C LEU A 106 -2.70 -20.06 -4.11
N LEU A 107 -3.48 -19.14 -3.54
CA LEU A 107 -3.48 -18.84 -2.11
C LEU A 107 -4.52 -19.64 -1.34
#